data_AF-A0A5K1U675-F1
#
_entry.id   AF-A0A5K1U675-F1
#
_cell.length_a   1.000
_cell.length_b   1.000
_cell.length_c   1.000
_cell.angle_alpha   90.00
_cell.angle_beta   90.00
_cell.angle_gamma   90.00
#
_symmetry.space_group_name_H-M   'P 1'
#
loop_
_entity.id
_entity.type
_entity.pdbx_description
1 polymer ?
#
loop_
_entity_poly.entity_id
_entity_poly.type
_entity_poly.pdbx_seq_one_letter_code
_entity_poly.pdbx_strand_id
1 'polypeptide(L)'
;MRAFLIVLLISFAVAGPIVCNLCIGLVNTLDGLIVNKGADRVKNYIDDLCGKADGFIAQLCEKLLSFGLDKLIDLIQSKVDPNAICAQMNAC
;
A
#
# COMPACT_ATOMS: atom_id res chain seq x y z
N MET A 1 -16.39 1.52 -30.56
CA MET A 1 -16.45 0.37 -29.63
C MET A 1 -15.08 -0.27 -29.36
N ARG A 2 -14.16 -0.38 -30.34
CA ARG A 2 -12.80 -0.91 -30.12
C ARG A 2 -11.84 -0.01 -29.32
N ALA A 3 -12.01 1.32 -29.41
CA ALA A 3 -11.17 2.28 -28.68
C ALA A 3 -11.34 2.21 -27.15
N PHE A 4 -12.54 1.85 -26.66
CA PHE A 4 -12.82 1.72 -25.22
C PHE A 4 -12.06 0.55 -24.57
N LEU A 5 -11.91 -0.56 -25.28
CA LEU A 5 -11.15 -1.73 -24.80
C LEU A 5 -9.64 -1.45 -24.74
N ILE A 6 -9.12 -0.66 -25.69
CA ILE A 6 -7.71 -0.26 -25.72
C ILE A 6 -7.41 0.69 -24.54
N VAL A 7 -8.29 1.65 -24.26
CA VAL A 7 -8.15 2.57 -23.11
C VAL A 7 -8.16 1.81 -21.78
N LEU A 8 -9.07 0.85 -21.59
CA LEU A 8 -9.13 0.02 -20.38
C LEU A 8 -7.83 -0.75 -20.14
N LEU A 9 -7.27 -1.41 -21.16
CA LEU A 9 -6.04 -2.22 -21.03
C LEU A 9 -4.81 -1.37 -20.67
N ILE A 10 -4.73 -0.13 -21.17
CA ILE A 10 -3.61 0.78 -20.85
C ILE A 10 -3.71 1.24 -19.38
N SER A 11 -4.91 1.49 -18.86
CA SER A 11 -5.11 1.92 -17.47
C SER A 11 -4.69 0.85 -16.46
N PHE A 12 -5.02 -0.43 -16.70
CA PHE A 12 -4.66 -1.51 -15.78
C PHE A 12 -3.15 -1.81 -15.78
N ALA A 13 -2.49 -1.77 -16.94
CA ALA A 13 -1.05 -2.05 -17.04
C ALA A 13 -0.18 -0.98 -16.35
N VAL A 14 -0.63 0.28 -16.33
CA VAL A 14 0.10 1.38 -15.69
C VAL A 14 -0.20 1.49 -14.20
N ALA A 15 -1.38 1.07 -13.74
CA ALA A 15 -1.78 1.12 -12.34
C ALA A 15 -0.94 0.20 -11.43
N GLY A 16 -0.61 -1.01 -11.89
CA GLY A 16 0.10 -2.02 -11.09
C GLY A 16 1.47 -1.53 -10.55
N PRO A 17 2.40 -1.09 -11.41
CA PRO A 17 3.72 -0.62 -10.98
C PRO A 17 3.66 0.59 -10.03
N ILE A 18 2.69 1.49 -10.24
CA ILE A 18 2.50 2.68 -9.41
C ILE A 18 2.04 2.29 -8.01
N VAL A 19 1.02 1.44 -7.91
CA VAL A 19 0.49 0.94 -6.62
C VAL A 19 1.54 0.12 -5.87
N CYS A 20 2.35 -0.67 -6.58
CA CYS A 20 3.43 -1.45 -6.01
C CYS A 20 4.51 -0.55 -5.39
N ASN A 21 4.98 0.46 -6.12
CA ASN A 21 5.96 1.42 -5.61
C ASN A 21 5.44 2.24 -4.43
N LEU A 22 4.16 2.65 -4.46
CA LEU A 22 3.52 3.34 -3.34
C LEU A 22 3.46 2.44 -2.10
N CYS A 23 3.11 1.17 -2.26
CA CYS A 23 3.08 0.21 -1.16
C CYS A 23 4.48 0.05 -0.53
N ILE A 24 5.51 -0.17 -1.35
CA ILE A 24 6.89 -0.34 -0.87
C ILE A 24 7.36 0.92 -0.14
N GLY A 25 7.09 2.09 -0.69
CA GLY A 25 7.40 3.37 -0.04
C GLY A 25 6.69 3.53 1.31
N LEU A 26 5.42 3.14 1.39
CA LEU A 26 4.66 3.15 2.63
C LEU A 26 5.29 2.20 3.66
N VAL A 27 5.52 0.93 3.31
CA VAL A 27 6.13 -0.07 4.21
C VAL A 27 7.45 0.41 4.80
N ASN A 28 8.34 0.96 3.96
CA ASN A 28 9.62 1.52 4.42
C ASN A 28 9.43 2.71 5.38
N THR A 29 8.46 3.58 5.09
CA THR A 29 8.10 4.70 5.98
C THR A 29 7.61 4.20 7.33
N LEU A 30 6.79 3.14 7.33
CA LEU A 30 6.24 2.55 8.53
C LEU A 30 7.31 1.84 9.36
N ASP A 31 8.28 1.14 8.75
CA ASP A 31 9.43 0.56 9.48
C ASP A 31 10.21 1.65 10.23
N GLY A 32 10.52 2.76 9.54
CA GLY A 32 11.16 3.92 10.17
C GLY A 32 10.32 4.54 11.29
N LEU A 33 9.00 4.63 11.13
CA LEU A 33 8.08 5.14 12.15
C LEU A 33 7.99 4.22 13.37
N ILE A 34 7.93 2.90 13.17
CA ILE A 34 7.89 1.91 14.27
C ILE A 34 9.14 2.05 15.12
N VAL A 35 10.31 2.09 14.49
CA VAL A 35 11.61 2.22 15.16
C VAL A 35 11.70 3.52 15.97
N ASN A 36 11.16 4.63 15.46
CA ASN A 36 11.31 5.94 16.10
C ASN A 36 10.17 6.32 17.07
N LYS A 37 8.94 5.86 16.83
CA LYS A 37 7.72 6.39 17.49
C LYS A 37 6.77 5.32 18.04
N GLY A 38 7.05 4.04 17.82
CA GLY A 38 6.20 2.93 18.27
C GLY A 38 4.99 2.65 17.38
N ALA A 39 4.43 1.44 17.51
CA ALA A 39 3.39 0.90 16.63
C ALA A 39 2.06 1.68 16.65
N ASP A 40 1.67 2.26 17.77
CA ASP A 40 0.40 3.00 17.88
C ASP A 40 0.35 4.24 16.98
N ARG A 41 1.50 4.83 16.67
CA ARG A 41 1.61 6.00 15.79
C ARG A 41 1.48 5.64 14.31
N VAL A 42 1.68 4.37 13.97
CA VAL A 42 1.57 3.83 12.61
C VAL A 42 0.12 3.79 12.16
N LYS A 43 -0.78 3.33 13.04
CA LYS A 43 -2.22 3.27 12.75
C LYS A 43 -2.78 4.66 12.42
N ASN A 44 -2.50 5.64 13.28
CA ASN A 44 -2.94 7.02 13.06
C ASN A 44 -2.37 7.64 11.77
N TYR A 45 -1.13 7.29 11.41
CA TYR A 45 -0.52 7.76 10.16
C TYR A 45 -1.24 7.19 8.94
N ILE A 46 -1.57 5.90 8.97
CA ILE A 46 -2.29 5.24 7.89
C ILE A 46 -3.73 5.75 7.81
N ASP A 47 -4.41 5.94 8.94
CA ASP A 47 -5.77 6.48 8.95
C ASP A 47 -5.83 7.91 8.37
N ASP A 48 -4.85 8.78 8.69
CA ASP A 48 -4.80 10.13 8.10
C ASP A 48 -4.45 10.10 6.60
N LEU A 49 -3.50 9.23 6.21
CA LEU A 49 -3.13 9.03 4.81
C LEU A 49 -4.33 8.55 3.99
N CYS A 50 -5.04 7.54 4.49
CA CYS A 50 -6.16 6.92 3.81
C CYS A 50 -7.44 7.77 3.87
N GLY A 51 -7.61 8.58 4.92
CA GLY A 51 -8.72 9.54 5.02
C GLY A 51 -8.67 10.67 3.99
N LYS A 52 -7.50 10.91 3.37
CA LYS A 52 -7.27 11.94 2.34
C LYS A 52 -6.82 11.33 1.00
N ALA A 53 -6.88 10.01 0.88
CA ALA A 53 -6.35 9.31 -0.27
C ALA A 53 -7.34 9.34 -1.45
N ASP A 54 -6.84 9.71 -2.62
CA ASP A 54 -7.57 9.65 -3.89
C ASP A 54 -6.78 8.83 -4.94
N GLY A 55 -7.47 8.42 -6.01
CA GLY A 55 -6.85 7.76 -7.16
C GLY A 55 -6.11 6.46 -6.80
N PHE A 56 -4.81 6.38 -7.10
CA PHE A 56 -3.99 5.18 -6.83
C PHE A 56 -3.72 4.97 -5.34
N ILE A 57 -3.73 6.02 -4.52
CA ILE A 57 -3.50 5.92 -3.08
C ILE A 57 -4.75 5.32 -2.41
N ALA A 58 -5.95 5.70 -2.86
CA ALA A 58 -7.19 5.10 -2.37
C ALA A 58 -7.21 3.57 -2.62
N GLN A 59 -6.79 3.14 -3.81
CA GLN A 59 -6.66 1.71 -4.14
C GLN A 59 -5.65 0.98 -3.24
N LEU A 60 -4.53 1.62 -2.92
CA LEU A 60 -3.56 1.05 -1.96
C LEU A 60 -4.17 0.95 -0.55
N CYS A 61 -4.88 1.99 -0.11
CA CYS A 61 -5.53 2.03 1.19
C CYS A 61 -6.61 0.94 1.33
N GLU A 62 -7.42 0.69 0.31
CA GLU A 62 -8.38 -0.41 0.31
C GLU A 62 -7.68 -1.77 0.48
N LYS A 63 -6.58 -2.00 -0.24
CA LYS A 63 -5.77 -3.22 -0.11
C LYS A 63 -5.16 -3.35 1.29
N LEU A 64 -4.68 -2.24 1.84
CA LEU A 64 -4.08 -2.18 3.17
C LEU A 64 -5.08 -2.46 4.29
N LEU A 65 -6.24 -1.82 4.26
CA LEU A 65 -7.29 -2.05 5.24
C LEU A 65 -7.83 -3.48 5.13
N SER A 66 -7.97 -4.01 3.91
CA SER A 66 -8.35 -5.41 3.68
C SER A 66 -7.31 -6.41 4.16
N PHE A 67 -6.02 -6.07 4.08
CA PHE A 67 -4.92 -6.90 4.56
C PHE A 67 -4.81 -6.90 6.10
N GLY A 68 -5.18 -5.80 6.73
CA GLY A 68 -5.14 -5.60 8.17
C GLY A 68 -3.87 -4.87 8.63
N LEU A 69 -4.07 -3.76 9.33
CA LEU A 69 -3.00 -2.90 9.84
C LEU A 69 -2.11 -3.61 10.86
N ASP A 70 -2.71 -4.38 11.77
CA ASP A 70 -1.97 -5.14 12.78
C ASP A 70 -1.05 -6.17 12.12
N LYS A 71 -1.58 -6.92 11.14
CA LYS A 71 -0.79 -7.89 10.37
C LYS A 71 0.35 -7.22 9.61
N LEU A 72 0.11 -6.04 9.02
CA LEU A 72 1.17 -5.29 8.37
C LEU A 72 2.28 -4.92 9.36
N ILE A 73 1.91 -4.38 10.52
CA ILE A 73 2.86 -3.99 11.57
C ILE A 73 3.67 -5.20 12.02
N ASP A 74 3.04 -6.35 12.24
CA ASP A 74 3.72 -7.59 12.65
C ASP A 74 4.74 -8.05 11.61
N LEU A 75 4.40 -7.99 10.32
CA LEU A 75 5.32 -8.36 9.23
C LEU A 75 6.50 -7.40 9.13
N ILE A 76 6.27 -6.10 9.33
CA ILE A 76 7.34 -5.09 9.34
C ILE A 76 8.26 -5.31 10.54
N GLN A 77 7.71 -5.54 11.73
CA GLN A 77 8.49 -5.86 12.93
C GLN A 77 9.28 -7.16 12.77
N SER A 78 8.73 -8.12 12.02
CA SER A 78 9.40 -9.37 11.65
C SER A 78 10.45 -9.20 10.53
N LYS A 79 10.71 -7.97 10.07
CA LYS A 79 11.68 -7.62 9.02
C LYS A 79 11.46 -8.36 7.70
N VAL A 80 10.20 -8.61 7.36
CA VAL A 80 9.82 -9.18 6.05
C VAL A 80 10.11 -8.15 4.94
N ASP A 81 10.58 -8.65 3.80
CA ASP A 81 10.88 -7.81 2.64
C ASP A 81 9.64 -6.99 2.19
N PRO A 82 9.78 -5.67 1.96
CA PRO A 82 8.67 -4.82 1.54
C PRO A 82 7.97 -5.27 0.25
N ASN A 83 8.69 -5.82 -0.73
CA ASN A 83 8.05 -6.33 -1.95
C ASN A 83 7.21 -7.57 -1.64
N ALA A 84 7.70 -8.45 -0.76
CA ALA A 84 6.95 -9.64 -0.35
C ALA A 84 5.67 -9.27 0.41
N ILE A 85 5.72 -8.26 1.30
CA ILE A 85 4.54 -7.72 1.98
C ILE A 85 3.54 -7.17 0.96
N CYS A 86 4.01 -6.33 0.03
CA CYS A 86 3.16 -5.70 -0.99
C CYS A 86 2.57 -6.69 -1.99
N ALA A 87 3.28 -7.77 -2.32
CA ALA A 87 2.76 -8.88 -3.12
C ALA A 87 1.63 -9.62 -2.39
N GLN A 88 1.77 -9.86 -1.08
CA GLN A 88 0.69 -10.47 -0.28
C GLN A 88 -0.57 -9.59 -0.23
N MET A 89 -0.40 -8.26 -0.32
CA MET A 89 -1.49 -7.29 -0.39
C MET A 89 -2.11 -7.17 -1.80
N ASN A 90 -1.59 -7.91 -2.78
CA ASN A 90 -1.92 -7.73 -4.21
C ASN A 90 -1.74 -6.27 -4.67
N ALA A 91 -0.82 -5.55 -4.03
CA ALA A 91 -0.39 -4.21 -4.43
C ALA A 91 0.79 -4.28 -5.42
N CYS A 92 1.52 -5.40 -5.36
CA CYS A 92 2.34 -6.00 -6.41
C CYS A 92 1.74 -7.41 -6.67
#